data_AF-A0A150F1T9-F1
#
_entry.id   AF-A0A150F1T9-F1
#
_cell.length_a   1.000
_cell.length_b   1.000
_cell.length_c   1.000
_cell.angle_alpha   90.00
_cell.angle_beta   90.00
_cell.angle_gamma   90.00
#
_symmetry.space_group_name_H-M   'P 1'
#
loop_
_entity.id
_entity.type
_entity.pdbx_description
1 polymer ?
#
loop_
_entity_poly.entity_id
_entity_poly.type
_entity_poly.pdbx_seq_one_letter_code
_entity_poly.pdbx_strand_id
1 'polypeptide(L)'
;MSLPNIPNITPDVTLTRCETLNLLLSSVAMEEIGLSHILQAEAEKIQIYLDASDDPPFRELLVLNRSTERLLRTVMKSQLLLQTKLEDIIYLQDSEICMDPHDPEDPGEPDDPCDPDDPRDPEEPCDPDDPEDPYFPNPPPDAGPCDGLFYGRIDCCECEECGSEEDRGERS
;
A
#
# COMPACT_ATOMS: atom_id res chain seq x y z
N MET A 1 -6.17 28.92 -55.11
CA MET A 1 -4.94 28.59 -54.36
C MET A 1 -4.85 27.07 -54.27
N SER A 2 -3.82 26.45 -54.85
CA SER A 2 -3.59 25.00 -54.74
C SER A 2 -3.08 24.66 -53.34
N LEU A 3 -3.62 23.61 -52.72
CA LEU A 3 -3.11 23.09 -51.46
C LEU A 3 -1.61 22.75 -51.58
N PRO A 4 -0.79 22.92 -50.52
CA PRO A 4 0.59 22.47 -50.51
C PRO A 4 0.67 20.96 -50.75
N ASN A 5 1.58 20.53 -51.64
CA ASN A 5 1.83 19.13 -51.92
C ASN A 5 2.81 18.59 -50.86
N ILE A 6 2.26 17.97 -49.81
CA ILE A 6 3.06 17.37 -48.74
C ILE A 6 3.60 16.03 -49.28
N PRO A 7 4.93 15.83 -49.31
CA PRO A 7 5.50 14.57 -49.77
C PRO A 7 4.99 13.41 -48.90
N ASN A 8 4.67 12.29 -49.54
CA ASN A 8 4.24 11.08 -48.84
C ASN A 8 5.42 10.49 -48.07
N ILE A 9 5.47 10.73 -46.76
CA ILE A 9 6.39 10.07 -45.85
C ILE A 9 5.71 8.82 -45.29
N THR A 10 6.27 7.65 -45.57
CA THR A 10 5.87 6.42 -44.88
C THR A 10 6.97 6.13 -43.87
N PRO A 11 6.80 6.50 -42.59
CA PRO A 11 7.81 6.18 -41.59
C PRO A 11 7.83 4.67 -41.39
N ASP A 12 9.00 4.05 -41.59
CA ASP A 12 9.23 2.65 -41.24
C ASP A 12 9.54 2.60 -39.74
N VAL A 13 8.50 2.39 -38.93
CA VAL A 13 8.60 2.35 -37.47
C VAL A 13 8.56 0.89 -37.04
N THR A 14 9.75 0.28 -36.95
CA THR A 14 9.90 -1.05 -36.34
C THR A 14 10.08 -0.86 -34.84
N LEU A 15 9.01 -1.06 -34.07
CA LEU A 15 9.00 -0.95 -32.61
C LEU A 15 8.73 -2.32 -32.02
N THR A 16 9.60 -2.77 -31.12
CA THR A 16 9.35 -3.98 -30.34
C THR A 16 8.29 -3.70 -29.28
N ARG A 17 7.66 -4.76 -28.77
CA ARG A 17 6.64 -4.64 -27.73
C ARG A 17 7.23 -4.07 -26.43
N CYS A 18 8.44 -4.49 -26.05
CA CYS A 18 9.17 -3.96 -24.89
C CYS A 18 9.46 -2.45 -25.02
N GLU A 19 9.97 -2.01 -26.18
CA GLU A 19 10.17 -0.58 -26.45
C GLU A 19 8.86 0.20 -26.40
N THR A 20 7.76 -0.40 -26.88
CA THR A 20 6.43 0.22 -26.81
C THR A 20 5.97 0.38 -25.36
N LEU A 21 6.17 -0.62 -24.51
CA LEU A 21 5.84 -0.55 -23.07
C LEU A 21 6.65 0.54 -22.37
N ASN A 22 7.95 0.64 -22.64
CA ASN A 22 8.81 1.70 -22.10
C ASN A 22 8.36 3.10 -22.56
N LEU A 23 7.93 3.23 -23.81
CA LEU A 23 7.36 4.49 -24.32
C LEU A 23 6.00 4.81 -23.68
N LEU A 24 5.17 3.81 -23.41
CA LEU A 24 3.90 4.00 -22.70
C LEU A 24 4.12 4.43 -21.24
N LEU A 25 5.03 3.77 -20.51
CA LEU A 25 5.44 4.19 -19.16
C LEU A 25 5.97 5.63 -19.17
N SER A 26 6.84 5.94 -20.12
CA SER A 26 7.36 7.30 -20.31
C SER A 26 6.24 8.31 -20.59
N SER A 27 5.21 7.93 -21.35
CA SER A 27 4.06 8.81 -21.64
C SER A 27 3.24 9.11 -20.39
N VAL A 28 3.05 8.12 -19.49
CA VAL A 28 2.37 8.32 -18.20
C VAL A 28 3.22 9.25 -17.32
N ALA A 29 4.54 9.02 -17.26
CA ALA A 29 5.44 9.90 -16.51
C ALA A 29 5.43 11.35 -17.02
N MET A 30 5.37 11.56 -18.34
CA MET A 30 5.25 12.90 -18.92
C MET A 30 3.90 13.56 -18.59
N GLU A 31 2.81 12.80 -18.57
CA GLU A 31 1.49 13.30 -18.16
C GLU A 31 1.48 13.70 -16.67
N GLU A 32 2.11 12.90 -15.79
CA GLU A 32 2.33 13.23 -14.38
C GLU A 32 3.15 14.52 -14.17
N ILE A 33 4.27 14.65 -14.89
CA ILE A 33 5.08 15.87 -14.85
C ILE A 33 4.23 17.08 -15.27
N GLY A 34 3.42 16.94 -16.32
CA GLY A 34 2.50 17.98 -16.77
C GLY A 34 1.49 18.40 -15.70
N LEU A 35 0.88 17.44 -14.99
CA LEU A 35 -0.03 17.71 -13.88
C LEU A 35 0.68 18.41 -12.71
N SER A 36 1.93 18.05 -12.42
CA SER A 36 2.72 18.70 -11.37
C SER A 36 2.94 20.19 -11.65
N HIS A 37 3.24 20.56 -12.90
CA HIS A 37 3.40 21.95 -13.31
C HIS A 37 2.08 22.74 -13.22
N ILE A 38 0.94 22.12 -13.50
CA ILE A 38 -0.37 22.76 -13.33
C ILE A 38 -0.64 23.06 -11.85
N LEU A 39 -0.35 22.09 -10.96
CA LEU A 39 -0.53 22.28 -9.52
C LEU A 39 0.41 23.36 -8.97
N GLN A 40 1.67 23.40 -9.43
CA GLN A 40 2.61 24.43 -9.04
C GLN A 40 2.16 25.82 -9.51
N ALA A 41 1.75 25.95 -10.78
CA ALA A 41 1.25 27.22 -11.31
C ALA A 41 0.00 27.71 -10.54
N GLU A 42 -0.89 26.81 -10.14
CA GLU A 42 -2.04 27.16 -9.30
C GLU A 42 -1.62 27.64 -7.90
N ALA A 43 -0.61 26.99 -7.30
CA ALA A 43 -0.07 27.40 -6.00
C ALA A 43 0.62 28.77 -6.07
N GLU A 44 1.44 29.01 -7.10
CA GLU A 44 2.09 30.30 -7.34
C GLU A 44 1.05 31.41 -7.56
N LYS A 45 -0.03 31.13 -8.29
CA LYS A 45 -1.14 32.09 -8.48
C LYS A 45 -1.78 32.48 -7.14
N ILE A 46 -1.97 31.53 -6.23
CA ILE A 46 -2.53 31.80 -4.90
C ILE A 46 -1.56 32.66 -4.09
N GLN A 47 -0.26 32.32 -4.07
CA GLN A 47 0.75 33.09 -3.36
C GLN A 47 0.83 34.53 -3.88
N ILE A 48 0.93 34.71 -5.19
CA ILE A 48 0.95 36.05 -5.82
C ILE A 48 -0.30 36.86 -5.44
N TYR A 49 -1.48 36.24 -5.41
CA TYR A 49 -2.72 36.93 -5.04
C TYR A 49 -2.72 37.39 -3.58
N LEU A 50 -2.22 36.55 -2.67
CA LEU A 50 -2.11 36.85 -1.24
C LEU A 50 -1.03 37.91 -0.97
N ASP A 51 0.11 37.82 -1.64
CA ASP A 51 1.20 38.78 -1.49
C ASP A 51 0.86 40.17 -2.06
N ALA A 52 0.01 40.21 -3.09
CA ALA A 52 -0.45 41.46 -3.70
C ALA A 52 -1.57 42.17 -2.91
N SER A 53 -2.22 41.48 -1.97
CA SER A 53 -3.38 41.99 -1.25
C SER A 53 -3.16 41.87 0.26
N ASP A 54 -2.85 42.99 0.94
CA ASP A 54 -2.75 43.02 2.41
C ASP A 54 -4.09 42.64 3.10
N ASP A 55 -5.23 42.87 2.43
CA ASP A 55 -6.57 42.45 2.87
C ASP A 55 -7.48 42.15 1.65
N PRO A 56 -7.37 40.96 1.04
CA PRO A 56 -8.14 40.62 -0.15
C PRO A 56 -9.64 40.52 0.19
N PRO A 57 -10.53 41.09 -0.65
CA PRO A 57 -11.96 41.04 -0.36
C PRO A 57 -12.44 39.59 -0.33
N PHE A 58 -13.15 39.23 0.74
CA PHE A 58 -13.64 37.86 0.99
C PHE A 58 -14.32 37.19 -0.21
N ARG A 59 -15.03 37.98 -1.03
CA ARG A 59 -15.69 37.48 -2.25
C ARG A 59 -14.71 36.93 -3.28
N GLU A 60 -13.58 37.57 -3.49
CA GLU A 60 -12.56 37.11 -4.44
C GLU A 60 -11.85 35.86 -3.91
N LEU A 61 -11.55 35.81 -2.61
CA LEU A 61 -10.99 34.63 -1.95
C LEU A 61 -11.91 33.40 -2.11
N LEU A 62 -13.22 33.60 -1.99
CA LEU A 62 -14.21 32.53 -2.24
C LEU A 62 -14.28 32.08 -3.71
N VAL A 63 -14.02 32.98 -4.66
CA VAL A 63 -13.97 32.63 -6.09
C VAL A 63 -12.69 31.85 -6.39
N LEU A 64 -11.55 32.31 -5.85
CA LEU A 64 -10.26 31.65 -5.96
C LEU A 64 -10.34 30.23 -5.39
N ASN A 65 -10.81 30.07 -4.14
CA ASN A 65 -10.96 28.77 -3.50
C ASN A 65 -11.86 27.82 -4.32
N ARG A 66 -13.02 28.29 -4.78
CA ARG A 66 -13.90 27.47 -5.64
C ARG A 66 -13.25 27.09 -6.98
N SER A 67 -12.40 27.94 -7.53
CA SER A 67 -11.64 27.62 -8.75
C SER A 67 -10.60 26.55 -8.46
N THR A 68 -9.83 26.69 -7.38
CA THR A 68 -8.81 25.71 -6.97
C THR A 68 -9.44 24.36 -6.63
N GLU A 69 -10.58 24.35 -5.93
CA GLU A 69 -11.34 23.13 -5.64
C GLU A 69 -11.77 22.39 -6.93
N ARG A 70 -12.18 23.14 -7.97
CA ARG A 70 -12.50 22.55 -9.29
C ARG A 70 -11.27 22.01 -10.01
N LEU A 71 -10.14 22.73 -9.93
CA LEU A 71 -8.87 22.28 -10.50
C LEU A 71 -8.43 20.97 -9.83
N LEU A 72 -8.40 20.92 -8.49
CA LEU A 72 -8.04 19.72 -7.73
C LEU A 72 -8.97 18.54 -8.05
N ARG A 73 -10.29 18.76 -8.15
CA ARG A 73 -11.22 17.72 -8.61
C ARG A 73 -10.94 17.21 -10.01
N THR A 74 -10.46 18.08 -10.90
CA THR A 74 -10.12 17.70 -12.28
C THR A 74 -8.82 16.91 -12.30
N VAL A 75 -7.79 17.37 -11.57
CA VAL A 75 -6.51 16.65 -11.41
C VAL A 75 -6.73 15.27 -10.80
N MET A 76 -7.54 15.14 -9.73
CA MET A 76 -7.85 13.83 -9.15
C MET A 76 -8.53 12.87 -10.13
N LYS A 77 -9.39 13.37 -11.03
CA LYS A 77 -9.99 12.54 -12.08
C LYS A 77 -8.96 12.10 -13.11
N SER A 78 -8.04 12.99 -13.49
CA SER A 78 -6.90 12.61 -14.34
C SER A 78 -6.05 11.55 -13.66
N GLN A 79 -5.69 11.73 -12.38
CA GLN A 79 -4.92 10.76 -11.60
C GLN A 79 -5.55 9.37 -11.59
N LEU A 80 -6.88 9.28 -11.44
CA LEU A 80 -7.60 8.01 -11.56
C LEU A 80 -7.42 7.36 -12.95
N LEU A 81 -7.51 8.15 -14.02
CA LEU A 81 -7.30 7.65 -15.39
C LEU A 81 -5.85 7.24 -15.64
N LEU A 82 -4.87 8.01 -15.14
CA LEU A 82 -3.44 7.67 -15.24
C LEU A 82 -3.12 6.39 -14.47
N GLN A 83 -3.72 6.20 -13.30
CA GLN A 83 -3.59 4.98 -12.53
C GLN A 83 -4.10 3.77 -13.33
N THR A 84 -5.28 3.85 -13.95
CA THR A 84 -5.78 2.78 -14.81
C THR A 84 -4.84 2.49 -15.99
N LYS A 85 -4.30 3.51 -16.65
CA LYS A 85 -3.30 3.32 -17.73
C LYS A 85 -2.06 2.60 -17.20
N LEU A 86 -1.56 2.97 -16.03
CA LEU A 86 -0.37 2.36 -15.43
C LEU A 86 -0.63 0.89 -15.07
N GLU A 87 -1.77 0.59 -14.47
CA GLU A 87 -2.19 -0.78 -14.15
C GLU A 87 -2.29 -1.64 -15.42
N ASP A 88 -2.88 -1.11 -16.50
CA ASP A 88 -2.95 -1.80 -17.79
C ASP A 88 -1.54 -2.08 -18.36
N ILE A 89 -0.62 -1.11 -18.27
CA ILE A 89 0.75 -1.27 -18.75
C ILE A 89 1.51 -2.31 -17.92
N ILE A 90 1.38 -2.29 -16.59
CA ILE A 90 1.99 -3.28 -15.69
C ILE A 90 1.45 -4.68 -16.01
N TYR A 91 0.14 -4.82 -16.19
CA TYR A 91 -0.47 -6.10 -16.57
C TYR A 91 0.08 -6.63 -17.90
N LEU A 92 0.30 -5.75 -18.89
CA LEU A 92 0.92 -6.11 -20.15
C LEU A 92 2.39 -6.50 -19.99
N GLN A 93 3.12 -5.86 -19.08
CA GLN A 93 4.51 -6.18 -18.75
C GLN A 93 4.62 -7.55 -18.06
N ASP A 94 3.78 -7.87 -17.07
CA ASP A 94 3.82 -9.16 -16.37
C ASP A 94 3.52 -10.35 -17.30
N SER A 95 2.80 -10.11 -18.40
CA SER A 95 2.52 -11.13 -19.42
C SER A 95 3.73 -11.52 -20.27
N GLU A 96 4.82 -10.74 -20.23
CA GLU A 96 6.02 -10.94 -21.03
C GLU A 96 7.29 -10.65 -20.23
N ILE A 97 8.23 -11.59 -20.21
CA ILE A 97 9.55 -11.31 -19.65
C ILE A 97 10.27 -10.37 -20.63
N CYS A 98 10.18 -9.06 -20.38
CA CYS A 98 11.02 -8.07 -21.05
C CYS A 98 12.45 -8.21 -20.51
N MET A 99 13.16 -9.28 -20.91
CA MET A 99 14.60 -9.38 -20.69
C MET A 99 15.27 -8.25 -21.45
N ASP A 100 15.91 -7.34 -20.74
CA ASP A 100 16.82 -6.36 -21.34
C ASP A 100 17.99 -7.14 -21.96
N PRO A 101 18.24 -7.06 -23.28
CA PRO A 101 19.39 -7.71 -23.90
C PRO A 101 20.75 -7.18 -23.38
N HIS A 102 20.74 -6.10 -22.58
CA HIS A 102 21.92 -5.44 -22.06
C HIS A 102 22.16 -5.58 -20.56
N ASP A 103 21.41 -6.42 -19.83
CA ASP A 103 21.84 -6.78 -18.48
C ASP A 103 23.05 -7.72 -18.62
N PRO A 104 24.29 -7.31 -18.28
CA PRO A 104 25.37 -8.26 -18.18
C PRO A 104 24.91 -9.31 -17.18
N GLU A 105 25.02 -10.60 -17.52
CA GLU A 105 24.77 -11.70 -16.59
C GLU A 105 25.36 -11.31 -15.23
N ASP A 106 24.49 -11.11 -14.24
CA ASP A 106 24.89 -10.84 -12.86
C ASP A 106 25.93 -11.92 -12.53
N PRO A 107 27.21 -11.55 -12.30
CA PRO A 107 28.22 -12.55 -11.96
C PRO A 107 27.71 -13.19 -10.67
N GLY A 108 27.22 -14.43 -10.80
CA GLY A 108 26.44 -15.10 -9.75
C GLY A 108 27.04 -14.85 -8.38
N GLU A 109 26.17 -14.57 -7.40
CA GLU A 109 26.56 -14.31 -6.02
C GLU A 109 27.68 -15.27 -5.61
N PRO A 110 28.80 -14.76 -5.07
CA PRO A 110 29.86 -15.64 -4.58
C PRO A 110 29.22 -16.62 -3.58
N ASP A 111 29.50 -17.92 -3.73
CA ASP A 111 29.03 -18.95 -2.80
C ASP A 111 29.28 -18.45 -1.37
N ASP A 112 28.20 -18.32 -0.59
CA ASP A 112 28.28 -17.92 0.81
C ASP A 112 29.28 -18.85 1.50
N PRO A 113 30.30 -18.30 2.20
CA PRO A 113 31.22 -19.14 2.96
C PRO A 113 30.37 -19.99 3.92
N CYS A 114 30.57 -21.31 3.91
CA CYS A 114 29.86 -22.19 4.81
C CYS A 114 29.98 -21.65 6.23
N ASP A 115 28.85 -21.37 6.87
CA ASP A 115 28.82 -20.91 8.25
C ASP A 115 29.65 -21.89 9.11
N PRO A 116 30.56 -21.39 9.96
CA PRO A 116 31.30 -22.26 10.86
C PRO A 116 30.30 -23.04 11.71
N ASP A 117 30.54 -24.35 11.89
CA ASP A 117 29.69 -25.21 12.72
C ASP A 117 29.42 -24.54 14.08
N ASP A 118 28.13 -24.35 14.38
CA ASP A 118 27.68 -23.75 15.63
C ASP A 118 28.23 -24.58 16.81
N PRO A 119 28.90 -23.95 17.81
CA PRO A 119 29.39 -24.68 18.96
C PRO A 119 28.21 -25.39 19.64
N ARG A 120 28.39 -26.68 19.95
CA ARG A 120 27.36 -27.45 20.66
C ARG A 120 26.96 -26.72 21.95
N ASP A 121 25.68 -26.44 22.08
CA ASP A 121 25.10 -25.88 23.29
C ASP A 121 25.42 -26.81 24.48
N PRO A 122 25.89 -26.28 25.62
CA PRO A 122 26.11 -27.10 26.81
C PRO A 122 24.79 -27.73 27.28
N GLU A 123 24.86 -28.96 27.80
CA GLU A 123 23.68 -29.65 28.34
C GLU A 123 23.04 -28.81 29.46
N GLU A 124 21.73 -28.59 29.36
CA GLU A 124 20.95 -27.87 30.37
C GLU A 124 21.03 -28.58 31.73
N PRO A 125 21.17 -27.84 32.85
CA PRO A 125 21.08 -28.43 34.18
C PRO A 125 19.69 -29.05 34.38
N CYS A 126 19.62 -30.22 35.01
CA CYS A 126 18.34 -30.79 35.40
C CYS A 126 17.63 -29.86 36.40
N ASP A 127 16.36 -29.57 36.16
CA ASP A 127 15.54 -28.75 37.06
C ASP A 127 15.45 -29.38 38.47
N PRO A 128 15.50 -28.57 39.53
CA PRO A 128 15.31 -29.07 40.89
C PRO A 128 13.85 -29.53 41.09
N ASP A 129 13.68 -30.60 41.88
CA ASP A 129 12.35 -31.11 42.23
C ASP A 129 11.48 -30.04 42.90
N ASP A 130 10.24 -29.92 42.42
CA ASP A 130 9.24 -28.94 42.86
C ASP A 130 8.79 -29.24 44.31
N PRO A 131 8.72 -28.25 45.22
CA PRO A 131 8.26 -28.50 46.58
C PRO A 131 6.76 -28.82 46.61
N GLU A 132 6.36 -29.76 47.48
CA GLU A 132 4.95 -30.14 47.63
C GLU A 132 4.06 -28.96 48.05
N ASP A 133 2.94 -28.83 47.33
CA ASP A 133 1.95 -27.75 47.49
C ASP A 133 1.20 -27.88 48.83
N PRO A 134 1.01 -26.79 49.61
CA PRO A 134 0.32 -26.87 50.89
C PRO A 134 -1.18 -27.12 50.74
N TYR A 135 -1.69 -28.04 51.57
CA TYR A 135 -3.09 -28.48 51.59
C TYR A 135 -4.05 -27.33 51.95
N PHE A 136 -4.92 -26.94 51.01
CA PHE A 136 -6.04 -26.02 51.26
C PHE A 136 -7.32 -26.80 51.62
N PRO A 137 -8.00 -26.50 52.75
CA PRO A 137 -9.28 -27.13 53.06
C PRO A 137 -10.41 -26.59 52.18
N ASN A 138 -11.30 -27.48 51.74
CA ASN A 138 -12.44 -27.14 50.88
C ASN A 138 -13.39 -26.12 51.53
N PRO A 139 -13.94 -25.15 50.75
CA PRO A 139 -14.92 -24.19 51.25
C PRO A 139 -16.33 -24.81 51.43
N PRO A 140 -17.17 -24.25 52.32
CA PRO A 140 -18.49 -24.77 52.64
C PRO A 140 -19.51 -24.54 51.49
N PRO A 141 -20.59 -25.35 51.47
CA PRO A 141 -21.41 -25.54 50.27
C PRO A 141 -22.62 -24.60 50.23
N ASP A 142 -22.43 -23.27 50.21
CA ASP A 142 -23.55 -22.32 50.01
C ASP A 142 -23.10 -20.88 49.61
N ALA A 143 -22.15 -20.75 48.68
CA ALA A 143 -21.83 -19.45 48.07
C ALA A 143 -22.45 -19.35 46.67
N GLY A 144 -23.55 -18.59 46.57
CA GLY A 144 -24.14 -18.17 45.31
C GLY A 144 -23.22 -17.23 44.50
N PRO A 145 -23.57 -16.96 43.24
CA PRO A 145 -22.64 -16.38 42.28
C PRO A 145 -22.50 -14.89 42.55
N CYS A 146 -21.24 -14.45 42.69
CA CYS A 146 -20.83 -13.06 42.87
C CYS A 146 -21.16 -12.47 44.25
N ASP A 147 -20.23 -12.63 45.20
CA ASP A 147 -19.90 -11.54 46.15
C ASP A 147 -18.57 -11.84 46.87
N GLY A 148 -17.51 -11.17 46.45
CA GLY A 148 -16.18 -11.36 47.02
C GLY A 148 -15.08 -10.59 46.30
N LEU A 149 -15.32 -9.29 46.07
CA LEU A 149 -14.36 -8.34 45.52
C LEU A 149 -13.03 -8.35 46.29
N PHE A 150 -11.98 -8.90 45.67
CA PHE A 150 -10.61 -8.42 45.88
C PHE A 150 -10.03 -7.97 44.54
N TYR A 151 -9.43 -6.78 44.59
CA TYR A 151 -9.07 -5.90 43.48
C TYR A 151 -8.09 -6.53 42.48
N GLY A 152 -8.50 -6.61 41.21
CA GLY A 152 -7.62 -6.89 40.08
C GLY A 152 -8.40 -6.86 38.76
N ARG A 153 -8.48 -5.69 38.14
CA ARG A 153 -9.18 -5.47 36.87
C ARG A 153 -8.31 -6.00 35.72
N ILE A 154 -8.82 -6.97 34.95
CA ILE A 154 -8.86 -7.07 33.46
C ILE A 154 -9.22 -8.53 33.11
N ASP A 155 -10.37 -8.69 32.45
CA ASP A 155 -10.82 -9.79 31.58
C ASP A 155 -10.90 -11.22 32.14
N CYS A 156 -12.05 -11.56 32.75
CA CYS A 156 -12.67 -12.88 32.60
C CYS A 156 -14.15 -12.69 32.29
N CYS A 157 -14.41 -12.27 31.05
CA CYS A 157 -15.66 -12.53 30.35
C CYS A 157 -15.29 -13.04 28.96
N GLU A 158 -14.85 -14.29 28.88
CA GLU A 158 -15.23 -15.14 27.77
C GLU A 158 -15.86 -16.39 28.36
N CYS A 159 -17.19 -16.35 28.41
CA CYS A 159 -18.00 -17.55 28.49
C CYS A 159 -17.83 -18.29 27.15
N GLU A 160 -16.87 -19.20 27.05
CA GLU A 160 -16.94 -20.28 26.06
C GLU A 160 -18.08 -21.21 26.49
N GLU A 161 -19.29 -20.90 26.03
CA GLU A 161 -20.39 -21.81 25.71
C GLU A 161 -21.68 -21.00 25.59
N CYS A 162 -21.86 -20.35 24.45
CA CYS A 162 -23.18 -19.90 24.01
C CYS A 162 -23.21 -19.89 22.47
N GLY A 163 -23.47 -21.06 21.90
CA GLY A 163 -23.59 -21.28 20.46
C GLY A 163 -24.36 -22.56 20.18
N SER A 164 -25.67 -22.46 20.31
CA SER A 164 -26.70 -23.40 19.84
C SER A 164 -26.70 -23.56 18.31
N GLU A 165 -27.40 -24.62 17.85
CA GLU A 165 -27.86 -24.96 16.47
C GLU A 165 -26.93 -25.95 15.71
N GLU A 166 -27.27 -27.23 15.57
CA GLU A 166 -28.34 -27.91 14.79
C GLU A 166 -27.75 -28.61 13.54
N ASP A 167 -27.94 -29.93 13.52
CA ASP A 167 -28.11 -30.82 12.36
C ASP A 167 -27.33 -30.62 11.03
N ARG A 168 -26.48 -31.62 10.75
CA ARG A 168 -26.30 -32.32 9.45
C ARG A 168 -25.25 -33.42 9.66
N GLY A 169 -25.44 -34.69 9.38
CA GLY A 169 -26.19 -35.34 8.30
C GLY A 169 -25.22 -36.29 7.58
N GLU A 170 -25.43 -37.60 7.79
CA GLU A 170 -25.13 -38.74 6.91
C GLU A 170 -23.78 -38.86 6.17
N ARG A 171 -23.05 -39.95 6.46
CA ARG A 171 -22.59 -40.83 5.37
C ARG A 171 -22.42 -42.28 5.82
N SER A 172 -23.11 -43.16 5.08
CA SER A 172 -23.08 -44.62 5.12
C SER A 172 -21.72 -45.22 4.80
#